data_AF-A0A834RPT2-F1
#
_entry.id   AF-A0A834RPT2-F1
#
_cell.length_a   1.000
_cell.length_b   1.000
_cell.length_c   1.000
_cell.angle_alpha   90.00
_cell.angle_beta   90.00
_cell.angle_gamma   90.00
#
_symmetry.space_group_name_H-M   'P 1'
#
loop_
_entity.id
_entity.type
_entity.pdbx_description
1 polymer ?
#
loop_
_entity_poly.entity_id
_entity_poly.type
_entity_poly.pdbx_seq_one_letter_code
_entity_poly.pdbx_strand_id
1 'polypeptide(L)'
;MSIQQQSQTMAELSNGMSSPVILAENPFSDRYALDTSPRHESVFAIGDGEEDEEPAAPPASEHAQVPNPTLQRQAIQLMLDLFPGHTATDIKVTQMHSNPHNLTIHINLFPPSPPAPWYTLTTLISCLPIHHHRRLTRPTRYTLRIPSTTTPSTALTYEVTTLTYLSHAFPQPVPKVTVYDSSTSNALSTPYILYERLPGSSLRAIWGTLNAAQRQSAARGVASLFCDLQKLRNKCAGVVSPRNTVFDFKQDVVRLEKVPLSRSRSSAAMGGALPSLADAMSTRELLHDLVKRQRNNTETPGAEVVWTRVEAMIEALSERGVIPDSEPFFLQRSRLDADHILVSVVDDANVMNGDDVDY
;
A
#
# COMPACT_ATOMS: atom_id res chain seq x y z
N MET A 1 41.30 -8.09 -34.92
CA MET A 1 40.70 -6.92 -34.22
C MET A 1 39.22 -6.79 -34.55
N SER A 2 38.35 -7.71 -34.10
CA SER A 2 36.89 -7.50 -34.23
C SER A 2 36.02 -8.46 -33.39
N ILE A 3 36.47 -8.81 -32.18
CA ILE A 3 35.63 -9.54 -31.20
C ILE A 3 35.48 -8.71 -29.92
N GLN A 4 36.44 -7.84 -29.59
CA GLN A 4 36.35 -6.93 -28.45
C GLN A 4 35.38 -5.75 -28.63
N GLN A 5 35.01 -5.38 -29.86
CA GLN A 5 34.07 -4.27 -30.12
C GLN A 5 32.59 -4.67 -30.01
N GLN A 6 32.24 -5.95 -30.15
CA GLN A 6 30.87 -6.43 -29.94
C GLN A 6 30.53 -6.67 -28.46
N SER A 7 31.54 -6.92 -27.62
CA SER A 7 31.36 -7.07 -26.18
C SER A 7 31.16 -5.73 -25.46
N GLN A 8 31.70 -4.63 -26.01
CA GLN A 8 31.51 -3.28 -25.45
C GLN A 8 30.14 -2.68 -25.80
N THR A 9 29.57 -3.03 -26.95
CA THR A 9 28.25 -2.49 -27.38
C THR A 9 27.04 -3.15 -26.71
N MET A 10 27.19 -4.35 -26.11
CA MET A 10 26.13 -4.96 -25.29
C MET A 10 26.15 -4.54 -23.81
N ALA A 11 27.28 -4.02 -23.31
CA ALA A 11 27.38 -3.54 -21.93
C ALA A 11 26.77 -2.14 -21.73
N GLU A 12 26.62 -1.35 -22.80
CA GLU A 12 26.11 0.03 -22.73
C GLU A 12 24.57 0.15 -22.82
N LEU A 13 23.85 -0.96 -23.08
CA LEU A 13 22.38 -0.99 -23.08
C LEU A 13 21.77 -1.47 -21.74
N SER A 14 22.60 -1.74 -20.72
CA SER A 14 22.15 -2.23 -19.40
C SER A 14 22.20 -1.18 -18.29
N ASN A 15 22.66 0.04 -18.55
CA ASN A 15 22.64 1.15 -17.59
C ASN A 15 21.50 2.12 -17.91
N GLY A 16 20.27 1.58 -17.96
CA GLY A 16 19.10 2.40 -17.70
C GLY A 16 19.11 2.74 -16.21
N MET A 17 19.53 3.95 -15.85
CA MET A 17 19.27 4.51 -14.52
C MET A 17 17.77 4.39 -14.28
N SER A 18 17.36 3.41 -13.46
CA SER A 18 15.98 3.28 -13.01
C SER A 18 15.75 4.41 -12.03
N SER A 19 15.41 5.59 -12.54
CA SER A 19 14.95 6.71 -11.73
C SER A 19 13.73 6.28 -10.91
N PRO A 20 13.55 6.82 -9.69
CA PRO A 20 12.34 6.57 -8.92
C PRO A 20 11.11 6.92 -9.76
N VAL A 21 10.10 6.06 -9.75
CA VAL A 21 8.85 6.33 -10.45
C VAL A 21 8.05 7.29 -9.57
N ILE A 22 8.21 8.58 -9.85
CA ILE A 22 7.40 9.64 -9.26
C ILE A 22 6.10 9.69 -10.05
N LEU A 23 4.99 9.33 -9.42
CA LEU A 23 3.66 9.58 -9.96
C LEU A 23 3.39 11.09 -9.73
N ALA A 24 3.92 11.94 -10.62
CA ALA A 24 4.10 13.38 -10.39
C ALA A 24 2.81 14.17 -10.07
N GLU A 25 3.03 15.17 -9.20
CA GLU A 25 2.31 16.42 -8.91
C GLU A 25 0.77 16.39 -8.84
N ASN A 26 0.26 16.62 -7.62
CA ASN A 26 -1.14 16.88 -7.33
C ASN A 26 -1.59 18.23 -7.94
N PRO A 27 -2.37 18.26 -9.05
CA PRO A 27 -2.93 19.48 -9.61
C PRO A 27 -4.20 19.95 -8.86
N PHE A 28 -4.51 19.34 -7.70
CA PHE A 28 -5.78 19.53 -6.99
C PHE A 28 -5.65 20.08 -5.57
N SER A 29 -4.50 20.68 -5.19
CA SER A 29 -4.42 21.41 -3.91
C SER A 29 -5.35 22.63 -3.85
N ASP A 30 -5.80 23.16 -5.00
CA ASP A 30 -6.46 24.47 -5.06
C ASP A 30 -7.91 24.46 -5.59
N ARG A 31 -8.63 23.32 -5.60
CA ARG A 31 -9.99 23.25 -6.20
C ARG A 31 -11.16 22.76 -5.35
N TYR A 32 -11.00 22.66 -4.03
CA TYR A 32 -12.14 22.39 -3.14
C TYR A 32 -12.53 23.61 -2.30
N ALA A 33 -12.74 24.74 -2.97
CA ALA A 33 -13.60 25.80 -2.46
C ALA A 33 -14.73 25.98 -3.47
N LEU A 34 -15.95 25.72 -3.03
CA LEU A 34 -17.22 25.73 -3.78
C LEU A 34 -17.43 24.55 -4.76
N ASP A 35 -18.12 23.50 -4.31
CA ASP A 35 -19.54 23.30 -4.69
C ASP A 35 -20.16 22.18 -3.82
N THR A 36 -21.32 22.47 -3.23
CA THR A 36 -22.04 21.62 -2.27
C THR A 36 -23.16 20.85 -2.97
N SER A 37 -23.13 19.52 -2.91
CA SER A 37 -24.33 18.66 -2.96
C SER A 37 -24.03 17.21 -2.54
N PRO A 38 -25.03 16.49 -2.00
CA PRO A 38 -24.83 15.58 -0.87
C PRO A 38 -24.33 14.21 -1.32
N ARG A 39 -23.25 13.72 -0.71
CA ARG A 39 -22.76 12.35 -0.88
C ARG A 39 -23.05 11.54 0.36
N HIS A 40 -23.61 10.35 0.14
CA HIS A 40 -23.92 9.35 1.16
C HIS A 40 -22.71 9.04 2.05
N GLU A 41 -22.95 9.05 3.36
CA GLU A 41 -22.00 8.74 4.44
C GLU A 41 -21.45 7.30 4.31
N SER A 42 -20.12 7.11 4.31
CA SER A 42 -19.47 5.80 4.40
C SER A 42 -18.10 5.89 5.10
N VAL A 43 -17.75 4.90 5.95
CA VAL A 43 -17.25 5.13 7.32
C VAL A 43 -15.87 4.49 7.71
N PHE A 44 -15.09 3.80 6.85
CA PHE A 44 -13.85 3.08 7.32
C PHE A 44 -12.62 3.17 6.39
N ALA A 45 -11.38 3.22 6.91
CA ALA A 45 -10.14 3.40 6.15
C ALA A 45 -9.17 2.23 6.38
N ILE A 46 -8.39 1.87 5.35
CA ILE A 46 -7.42 0.77 5.42
C ILE A 46 -5.99 1.36 5.40
N GLY A 47 -5.19 1.20 6.45
CA GLY A 47 -3.82 1.73 6.52
C GLY A 47 -3.05 1.37 7.79
N ASP A 48 -1.82 1.88 7.92
CA ASP A 48 -1.00 1.81 9.14
C ASP A 48 -1.17 3.13 9.92
N GLY A 49 -1.56 3.05 11.21
CA GLY A 49 -2.14 4.18 11.97
C GLY A 49 -1.17 4.95 12.88
N GLU A 50 -1.68 6.06 13.45
CA GLU A 50 -1.07 6.86 14.52
C GLU A 50 -1.51 6.39 15.92
N GLU A 51 -0.56 6.43 16.86
CA GLU A 51 -0.78 6.49 18.31
C GLU A 51 -0.42 7.92 18.77
N ASP A 52 -1.39 8.81 18.88
CA ASP A 52 -1.22 10.16 19.44
C ASP A 52 -2.07 10.28 20.71
N GLU A 53 -1.48 10.03 21.88
CA GLU A 53 -1.81 10.70 23.15
C GLU A 53 -0.68 10.54 24.19
N GLU A 54 -0.39 11.60 24.93
CA GLU A 54 0.61 11.65 26.02
C GLU A 54 0.19 10.72 27.18
N PRO A 55 1.10 9.90 27.77
CA PRO A 55 0.68 8.64 28.38
C PRO A 55 0.24 8.77 29.85
N ALA A 56 -0.93 8.22 30.16
CA ALA A 56 -1.09 7.50 31.42
C ALA A 56 -0.34 6.17 31.28
N ALA A 57 0.72 5.98 32.06
CA ALA A 57 1.67 4.87 31.95
C ALA A 57 0.98 3.49 31.79
N PRO A 58 1.16 2.80 30.63
CA PRO A 58 0.74 1.41 30.48
C PRO A 58 1.91 0.47 30.84
N PRO A 59 1.61 -0.77 31.26
CA PRO A 59 2.63 -1.75 31.63
C PRO A 59 3.43 -2.18 30.40
N ALA A 60 4.74 -2.37 30.60
CA ALA A 60 5.73 -2.68 29.58
C ALA A 60 5.30 -3.83 28.65
N SER A 61 4.94 -3.50 27.41
CA SER A 61 4.95 -4.43 26.29
C SER A 61 6.36 -4.46 25.69
N GLU A 62 6.98 -5.64 25.73
CA GLU A 62 8.24 -5.95 25.07
C GLU A 62 8.18 -5.58 23.57
N HIS A 63 9.27 -4.99 23.05
CA HIS A 63 9.48 -4.52 21.65
C HIS A 63 9.35 -3.00 21.37
N ALA A 64 9.62 -2.12 22.33
CA ALA A 64 10.08 -0.78 22.02
C ALA A 64 11.50 -0.85 21.38
N GLN A 65 11.56 -0.97 20.06
CA GLN A 65 12.81 -1.06 19.31
C GLN A 65 13.55 0.28 19.30
N VAL A 66 14.81 0.25 19.72
CA VAL A 66 15.72 1.41 19.72
C VAL A 66 15.84 1.97 18.29
N PRO A 67 15.64 3.28 18.07
CA PRO A 67 15.74 3.87 16.74
C PRO A 67 17.15 3.66 16.16
N ASN A 68 17.23 3.08 14.95
CA ASN A 68 18.49 2.90 14.24
C ASN A 68 18.93 4.24 13.62
N PRO A 69 19.95 4.92 14.17
CA PRO A 69 20.30 6.29 13.76
C PRO A 69 20.88 6.36 12.35
N THR A 70 21.39 5.25 11.81
CA THR A 70 21.88 5.17 10.43
C THR A 70 20.71 5.18 9.46
N LEU A 71 19.73 4.31 9.71
CA LEU A 71 18.53 4.21 8.89
C LEU A 71 17.70 5.50 8.93
N GLN A 72 17.63 6.16 10.08
CA GLN A 72 16.98 7.47 10.21
C GLN A 72 17.65 8.53 9.31
N ARG A 73 18.99 8.59 9.29
CA ARG A 73 19.72 9.50 8.41
C ARG A 73 19.49 9.19 6.93
N GLN A 74 19.46 7.90 6.56
CA GLN A 74 19.17 7.48 5.19
C GLN A 74 17.74 7.84 4.77
N ALA A 75 16.76 7.67 5.65
CA ALA A 75 15.37 8.07 5.40
C ALA A 75 15.25 9.60 5.23
N ILE A 76 15.94 10.40 6.04
CA ILE A 76 15.98 11.86 5.87
C ILE A 76 16.62 12.23 4.52
N GLN A 77 17.76 11.62 4.18
CA GLN A 77 18.41 11.86 2.89
C GLN A 77 17.48 11.52 1.72
N LEU A 78 16.79 10.38 1.78
CA LEU A 78 15.82 10.00 0.76
C LEU A 78 14.72 11.06 0.60
N MET A 79 14.18 11.56 1.71
CA MET A 79 13.13 12.59 1.66
C MET A 79 13.65 13.91 1.06
N LEU A 80 14.90 14.29 1.33
CA LEU A 80 15.53 15.46 0.69
C LEU A 80 15.71 15.27 -0.82
N ASP A 81 16.07 14.06 -1.25
CA ASP A 81 16.22 13.72 -2.67
C ASP A 81 14.86 13.74 -3.40
N LEU A 82 13.78 13.31 -2.74
CA LEU A 82 12.42 13.27 -3.30
C LEU A 82 11.70 14.62 -3.30
N PHE A 83 11.98 15.49 -2.32
CA PHE A 83 11.28 16.76 -2.13
C PHE A 83 12.26 17.94 -2.14
N PRO A 84 12.76 18.34 -3.34
CA PRO A 84 13.72 19.43 -3.44
C PRO A 84 13.15 20.74 -2.86
N GLY A 85 13.99 21.50 -2.17
CA GLY A 85 13.61 22.75 -1.49
C GLY A 85 13.32 22.62 0.01
N HIS A 86 13.26 21.39 0.52
CA HIS A 86 13.22 21.13 1.97
C HIS A 86 14.64 21.00 2.55
N THR A 87 14.74 21.24 3.85
CA THR A 87 15.96 21.03 4.63
C THR A 87 15.76 19.94 5.67
N ALA A 88 16.85 19.43 6.26
CA ALA A 88 16.78 18.37 7.27
C ALA A 88 15.93 18.76 8.50
N THR A 89 15.76 20.06 8.78
CA THR A 89 14.91 20.56 9.87
C THR A 89 13.42 20.50 9.57
N ASP A 90 13.05 20.34 8.29
CA ASP A 90 11.67 20.26 7.82
C ASP A 90 11.16 18.80 7.85
N ILE A 91 12.03 17.83 8.13
CA ILE A 91 11.71 16.41 8.14
C ILE A 91 11.83 15.87 9.57
N LYS A 92 10.72 15.35 10.12
CA LYS A 92 10.71 14.69 11.42
C LYS A 92 10.31 13.23 11.28
N VAL A 93 11.22 12.33 11.62
CA VAL A 93 10.92 10.90 11.78
C VAL A 93 10.30 10.69 13.16
N THR A 94 9.07 10.17 13.21
CA THR A 94 8.32 10.03 14.47
C THR A 94 8.39 8.61 15.02
N GLN A 95 8.24 7.61 14.17
CA GLN A 95 8.16 6.21 14.57
C GLN A 95 8.85 5.32 13.55
N MET A 96 9.45 4.24 14.04
CA MET A 96 10.03 3.19 13.22
C MET A 96 9.51 1.87 13.78
N HIS A 97 8.80 1.11 12.96
CA HIS A 97 8.25 -0.18 13.34
C HIS A 97 8.80 -1.25 12.40
N SER A 98 9.47 -2.25 12.96
CA SER A 98 9.93 -3.41 12.20
C SER A 98 9.05 -4.60 12.51
N ASN A 99 8.53 -5.23 11.46
CA ASN A 99 7.95 -6.55 11.54
C ASN A 99 8.78 -7.53 10.69
N PRO A 100 8.53 -8.85 10.76
CA PRO A 100 9.34 -9.84 10.04
C PRO A 100 9.35 -9.69 8.51
N HIS A 101 8.33 -9.00 7.97
CA HIS A 101 8.11 -8.89 6.53
C HIS A 101 8.45 -7.50 6.00
N ASN A 102 8.33 -6.45 6.81
CA ASN A 102 8.39 -5.05 6.42
C ASN A 102 8.97 -4.21 7.55
N LEU A 103 9.65 -3.14 7.18
CA LEU A 103 10.02 -2.04 8.06
C LEU A 103 9.22 -0.80 7.63
N THR A 104 8.46 -0.21 8.54
CA THR A 104 7.69 1.02 8.31
C THR A 104 8.28 2.17 9.12
N ILE A 105 8.39 3.34 8.49
CA ILE A 105 8.93 4.56 9.08
C ILE A 105 7.90 5.67 8.86
N HIS A 106 7.43 6.28 9.94
CA HIS A 106 6.53 7.42 9.90
C HIS A 106 7.33 8.72 9.80
N ILE A 107 7.01 9.53 8.81
CA ILE A 107 7.75 10.76 8.47
C ILE A 107 6.76 11.91 8.34
N ASN A 108 7.03 13.00 9.07
CA ASN A 108 6.31 14.25 8.92
C ASN A 108 7.18 15.23 8.14
N LEU A 109 6.65 15.71 7.01
CA LEU A 109 7.27 16.72 6.16
C LEU A 109 6.57 18.07 6.40
N PHE A 110 7.30 19.02 6.98
CA PHE A 110 6.83 20.39 7.17
C PHE A 110 7.11 21.21 5.90
N PRO A 111 6.26 22.18 5.56
CA PRO A 111 6.50 23.03 4.41
C PRO A 111 7.82 23.80 4.56
N PRO A 112 8.52 24.07 3.45
CA PRO A 112 9.83 24.71 3.49
C PRO A 112 9.68 26.11 4.06
N SER A 113 10.65 26.53 4.89
CA SER A 113 10.66 27.91 5.38
C SER A 113 10.75 28.87 4.19
N PRO A 114 9.92 29.91 4.12
CA PRO A 114 10.06 30.90 3.06
C PRO A 114 11.47 31.51 3.13
N PRO A 115 12.14 31.73 1.99
CA PRO A 115 13.45 32.36 1.98
C PRO A 115 13.34 33.71 2.70
N ALA A 116 14.25 33.97 3.63
CA ALA A 116 14.28 35.24 4.33
C ALA A 116 14.34 36.36 3.27
N PRO A 117 13.42 37.35 3.31
CA PRO A 117 13.43 38.40 2.33
C PRO A 117 14.76 39.15 2.40
N TRP A 118 15.31 39.51 1.24
CA TRP A 118 16.63 40.14 1.08
C TRP A 118 16.84 41.44 1.90
N TYR A 119 15.76 42.00 2.47
CA TYR A 119 15.77 43.19 3.32
C TYR A 119 15.68 42.90 4.83
N THR A 120 15.69 41.64 5.27
CA THR A 120 15.69 41.33 6.72
C THR A 120 17.10 41.51 7.30
N LEU A 121 17.25 42.49 8.21
CA LEU A 121 18.43 42.70 9.05
C LEU A 121 18.56 41.58 10.10
N THR A 122 18.86 40.37 9.65
CA THR A 122 18.94 39.15 10.49
C THR A 122 20.08 39.18 11.50
N THR A 123 21.05 40.10 11.37
CA THR A 123 22.14 40.31 12.34
C THR A 123 21.75 41.12 13.58
N LEU A 124 20.61 41.84 13.58
CA LEU A 124 20.15 42.61 14.75
C LEU A 124 18.99 41.94 15.51
N ILE A 125 18.36 40.92 14.92
CA ILE A 125 17.20 40.23 15.51
C ILE A 125 17.60 38.92 16.22
N SER A 126 18.82 38.41 16.00
CA SER A 126 19.36 37.21 16.66
C SER A 126 19.50 37.32 18.19
N CYS A 127 19.29 38.51 18.77
CA CYS A 127 19.36 38.75 20.21
C CYS A 127 17.99 38.78 20.90
N LEU A 128 16.89 38.58 20.18
CA LEU A 128 15.55 38.44 20.75
C LEU A 128 15.07 37.00 20.53
N PRO A 129 14.56 36.30 21.57
CA PRO A 129 13.89 35.03 21.38
C PRO A 129 12.52 35.31 20.76
N ILE A 130 12.51 35.68 19.48
CA ILE A 130 11.29 35.76 18.71
C ILE A 130 10.92 34.31 18.44
N HIS A 131 10.05 33.77 19.30
CA HIS A 131 9.21 32.65 18.93
C HIS A 131 8.38 33.11 17.75
N HIS A 132 8.92 32.95 16.54
CA HIS A 132 8.10 32.92 15.35
C HIS A 132 7.12 31.79 15.58
N HIS A 133 5.91 32.14 16.00
CA HIS A 133 4.75 31.31 15.82
C HIS A 133 4.69 31.04 14.32
N ARG A 134 5.31 29.92 13.92
CA ARG A 134 5.09 29.28 12.63
C ARG A 134 3.58 29.32 12.48
N ARG A 135 3.06 29.99 11.44
CA ARG A 135 1.69 29.70 11.01
C ARG A 135 1.66 28.19 10.89
N LEU A 136 0.84 27.55 11.72
CA LEU A 136 0.72 26.10 11.89
C LEU A 136 0.17 25.51 10.60
N THR A 137 0.96 25.53 9.53
CA THR A 137 0.69 24.77 8.33
C THR A 137 0.93 23.31 8.68
N ARG A 138 -0.12 22.50 8.53
CA ARG A 138 -0.09 21.09 8.91
C ARG A 138 1.02 20.38 8.12
N PRO A 139 1.85 19.54 8.78
CA PRO A 139 2.82 18.74 8.06
C PRO A 139 2.11 17.71 7.19
N THR A 140 2.65 17.47 6.00
CA THR A 140 2.25 16.30 5.20
C THR A 140 2.84 15.06 5.85
N ARG A 141 2.00 14.05 6.09
CA ARG A 141 2.37 12.84 6.81
C ARG A 141 2.56 11.71 5.81
N TYR A 142 3.71 11.05 5.91
CA TYR A 142 4.08 9.93 5.04
C TYR A 142 4.41 8.69 5.85
N THR A 143 4.18 7.54 5.25
CA THR A 143 4.72 6.26 5.70
C THR A 143 5.64 5.72 4.62
N LEU A 144 6.91 5.54 5.01
CA LEU A 144 7.93 4.91 4.21
C LEU A 144 7.98 3.43 4.59
N ARG A 145 7.69 2.55 3.63
CA ARG A 145 7.74 1.10 3.80
C ARG A 145 8.90 0.50 3.02
N ILE A 146 9.71 -0.27 3.71
CA ILE A 146 10.85 -1.02 3.18
C ILE A 146 10.53 -2.51 3.33
N PRO A 147 10.31 -3.25 2.22
CA PRO A 147 10.09 -4.68 2.29
C PRO A 147 11.34 -5.42 2.80
N SER A 148 11.13 -6.55 3.48
CA SER A 148 12.20 -7.44 3.93
C SER A 148 13.02 -7.91 2.73
N THR A 149 14.32 -8.13 2.96
CA THR A 149 15.29 -8.60 1.93
C THR A 149 14.92 -9.93 1.28
N THR A 150 13.99 -10.67 1.87
CA THR A 150 13.44 -11.92 1.35
C THR A 150 12.35 -11.71 0.28
N THR A 151 11.85 -10.48 0.13
CA THR A 151 10.77 -10.14 -0.79
C THR A 151 11.34 -9.80 -2.17
N PRO A 152 10.91 -10.45 -3.25
CA PRO A 152 11.41 -10.14 -4.58
C PRO A 152 10.96 -8.73 -5.01
N SER A 153 11.82 -8.00 -5.73
CA SER A 153 11.53 -6.64 -6.21
C SER A 153 10.26 -6.55 -7.05
N THR A 154 9.92 -7.61 -7.79
CA THR A 154 8.70 -7.70 -8.59
C THR A 154 7.43 -7.61 -7.74
N ALA A 155 7.45 -8.08 -6.49
CA ALA A 155 6.29 -8.02 -5.60
C ALA A 155 5.88 -6.58 -5.27
N LEU A 156 6.85 -5.65 -5.25
CA LEU A 156 6.62 -4.24 -4.98
C LEU A 156 5.76 -3.59 -6.08
N THR A 157 6.02 -3.90 -7.35
CA THR A 157 5.23 -3.38 -8.47
C THR A 157 3.78 -3.86 -8.44
N TYR A 158 3.53 -5.13 -8.08
CA TYR A 158 2.16 -5.64 -7.91
C TYR A 158 1.43 -4.92 -6.78
N GLU A 159 2.12 -4.67 -5.67
CA GLU A 159 1.56 -3.98 -4.53
C GLU A 159 1.16 -2.54 -4.88
N VAL A 160 2.07 -1.78 -5.50
CA VAL A 160 1.77 -0.41 -5.96
C VAL A 160 0.62 -0.38 -6.96
N THR A 161 0.62 -1.30 -7.93
CA THR A 161 -0.45 -1.36 -8.94
C THR A 161 -1.80 -1.70 -8.31
N THR A 162 -1.82 -2.59 -7.32
CA THR A 162 -3.04 -2.95 -6.58
C THR A 162 -3.54 -1.78 -5.73
N LEU A 163 -2.66 -1.08 -5.02
CA LEU A 163 -3.03 0.12 -4.25
C LEU A 163 -3.55 1.24 -5.16
N THR A 164 -2.93 1.41 -6.33
CA THR A 164 -3.37 2.39 -7.34
C THR A 164 -4.74 2.02 -7.91
N TYR A 165 -4.99 0.74 -8.19
CA TYR A 165 -6.32 0.29 -8.57
C TYR A 165 -7.36 0.56 -7.47
N LEU A 166 -7.03 0.22 -6.22
CA LEU A 166 -7.91 0.45 -5.07
C LEU A 166 -8.22 1.93 -4.86
N SER A 167 -7.25 2.83 -5.00
CA SER A 167 -7.49 4.27 -4.83
C SER A 167 -8.46 4.86 -5.86
N HIS A 168 -8.67 4.17 -6.98
CA HIS A 168 -9.64 4.55 -8.02
C HIS A 168 -10.99 3.84 -7.89
N ALA A 169 -10.99 2.53 -7.60
CA ALA A 169 -12.19 1.71 -7.66
C ALA A 169 -12.89 1.56 -6.30
N PHE A 170 -12.15 1.65 -5.20
CA PHE A 170 -12.67 1.38 -3.86
C PHE A 170 -13.20 2.66 -3.21
N PRO A 171 -14.44 2.66 -2.68
CA PRO A 171 -15.04 3.88 -2.13
C PRO A 171 -14.39 4.34 -0.81
N GLN A 172 -13.73 3.44 -0.09
CA GLN A 172 -13.11 3.75 1.20
C GLN A 172 -11.68 4.26 1.04
N PRO A 173 -11.19 5.12 1.95
CA PRO A 173 -9.82 5.62 1.92
C PRO A 173 -8.79 4.48 1.99
N VAL A 174 -7.82 4.56 1.09
CA VAL A 174 -6.64 3.68 1.02
C VAL A 174 -5.38 4.53 0.87
N PRO A 175 -4.20 4.04 1.29
CA PRO A 175 -2.98 4.82 1.26
C PRO A 175 -2.59 5.09 -0.19
N LYS A 176 -2.39 6.36 -0.52
CA LYS A 176 -2.03 6.78 -1.87
C LYS A 176 -0.52 6.71 -2.03
N VAL A 177 -0.07 5.90 -2.99
CA VAL A 177 1.36 5.79 -3.31
C VAL A 177 1.84 7.09 -3.94
N THR A 178 2.80 7.75 -3.30
CA THR A 178 3.43 8.98 -3.80
C THR A 178 4.62 8.65 -4.69
N VAL A 179 5.50 7.78 -4.20
CA VAL A 179 6.73 7.36 -4.89
C VAL A 179 7.02 5.91 -4.55
N TYR A 180 7.60 5.17 -5.47
CA TYR A 180 8.22 3.89 -5.17
C TYR A 180 9.50 3.70 -5.98
N ASP A 181 10.40 2.89 -5.44
CA ASP A 181 11.62 2.48 -6.13
C ASP A 181 11.87 1.00 -5.87
N SER A 182 11.95 0.21 -6.94
CA SER A 182 12.28 -1.21 -6.88
C SER A 182 13.79 -1.48 -6.95
N SER A 183 14.59 -0.44 -7.19
CA SER A 183 16.05 -0.52 -7.29
C SER A 183 16.70 -0.45 -5.91
N THR A 184 18.02 -0.68 -5.90
CA THR A 184 18.89 -0.44 -4.75
C THR A 184 19.72 0.83 -4.92
N SER A 185 19.50 1.58 -6.01
CA SER A 185 20.25 2.79 -6.35
C SER A 185 19.56 4.03 -5.75
N ASN A 186 19.36 4.00 -4.43
CA ASN A 186 18.76 5.08 -3.66
C ASN A 186 19.45 5.23 -2.30
N ALA A 187 19.10 6.28 -1.55
CA ALA A 187 19.72 6.58 -0.26
C ALA A 187 19.57 5.45 0.80
N LEU A 188 18.56 4.59 0.66
CA LEU A 188 18.32 3.44 1.55
C LEU A 188 19.07 2.17 1.09
N SER A 189 19.69 2.19 -0.10
CA SER A 189 20.27 1.02 -0.77
C SER A 189 19.33 -0.18 -0.90
N THR A 190 18.02 0.05 -0.80
CA THR A 190 16.98 -0.98 -0.75
C THR A 190 15.70 -0.50 -1.43
N PRO A 191 14.87 -1.41 -1.95
CA PRO A 191 13.57 -1.04 -2.50
C PRO A 191 12.67 -0.40 -1.44
N TYR A 192 11.78 0.51 -1.84
CA TYR A 192 10.82 1.14 -0.92
C TYR A 192 9.53 1.58 -1.61
N ILE A 193 8.50 1.79 -0.80
CA ILE A 193 7.26 2.47 -1.18
C ILE A 193 7.05 3.63 -0.19
N LEU A 194 6.78 4.82 -0.72
CA LEU A 194 6.35 5.98 0.04
C LEU A 194 4.87 6.24 -0.26
N TYR A 195 4.03 6.23 0.76
CA TYR A 195 2.61 6.57 0.65
C TYR A 195 2.21 7.65 1.65
N GLU A 196 1.17 8.40 1.30
CA GLU A 196 0.50 9.31 2.23
C GLU A 196 -0.06 8.50 3.40
N ARG A 197 0.21 8.97 4.62
CA ARG A 197 -0.23 8.31 5.84
C ARG A 197 -1.68 8.69 6.11
N LEU A 198 -2.53 7.67 6.22
CA LEU A 198 -3.92 7.86 6.61
C LEU A 198 -4.01 8.17 8.11
N PRO A 199 -4.88 9.10 8.52
CA PRO A 199 -5.17 9.37 9.92
C PRO A 199 -5.97 8.22 10.59
N GLY A 200 -5.93 8.22 11.91
CA GLY A 200 -6.65 7.26 12.76
C GLY A 200 -5.72 6.23 13.43
N SER A 201 -6.28 5.50 14.38
CA SER A 201 -5.58 4.47 15.14
C SER A 201 -5.99 3.09 14.68
N SER A 202 -5.10 2.10 14.85
CA SER A 202 -5.45 0.73 14.48
C SER A 202 -6.60 0.22 15.35
N LEU A 203 -7.55 -0.46 14.71
CA LEU A 203 -8.69 -1.04 15.43
C LEU A 203 -8.21 -2.02 16.51
N ARG A 204 -7.13 -2.76 16.26
CA ARG A 204 -6.52 -3.65 17.26
C ARG A 204 -6.06 -2.90 18.52
N ALA A 205 -5.37 -1.77 18.36
CA ALA A 205 -4.84 -1.01 19.50
C ALA A 205 -5.97 -0.46 20.38
N ILE A 206 -7.03 0.09 19.77
CA ILE A 206 -8.08 0.76 20.53
C ILE A 206 -9.25 -0.17 20.94
N TRP A 207 -9.34 -1.40 20.40
CA TRP A 207 -10.49 -2.29 20.67
C TRP A 207 -10.77 -2.50 22.17
N GLY A 208 -9.70 -2.60 22.96
CA GLY A 208 -9.77 -2.77 24.41
C GLY A 208 -10.38 -1.57 25.12
N THR A 209 -10.20 -0.36 24.59
CA THR A 209 -10.68 0.90 25.19
C THR A 209 -12.09 1.28 24.75
N LEU A 210 -12.57 0.75 23.61
CA LEU A 210 -13.92 1.01 23.11
C LEU A 210 -15.02 0.49 24.03
N ASN A 211 -16.07 1.28 24.23
CA ASN A 211 -17.28 0.87 24.92
C ASN A 211 -18.18 -0.03 24.04
N ALA A 212 -19.28 -0.54 24.59
CA ALA A 212 -20.17 -1.47 23.88
C ALA A 212 -20.82 -0.87 22.62
N ALA A 213 -21.25 0.41 22.67
CA ALA A 213 -21.85 1.09 21.53
C ALA A 213 -20.82 1.35 20.42
N GLN A 214 -19.62 1.83 20.79
CA GLN A 214 -18.51 2.03 19.86
C GLN A 214 -18.05 0.72 19.20
N ARG A 215 -17.98 -0.39 19.95
CA ARG A 215 -17.69 -1.72 19.38
C ARG A 215 -18.76 -2.16 18.39
N GLN A 216 -20.03 -1.88 18.68
CA GLN A 216 -21.13 -2.17 17.75
C GLN A 216 -21.00 -1.32 16.48
N SER A 217 -20.67 -0.03 16.60
CA SER A 217 -20.38 0.85 15.46
C SER A 217 -19.21 0.32 14.62
N ALA A 218 -18.08 0.01 15.25
CA ALA A 218 -16.90 -0.53 14.59
C ALA A 218 -17.21 -1.85 13.86
N ALA A 219 -17.99 -2.75 14.47
CA ALA A 219 -18.39 -4.00 13.84
C ALA A 219 -19.26 -3.81 12.59
N ARG A 220 -20.22 -2.87 12.62
CA ARG A 220 -21.01 -2.50 11.42
C ARG A 220 -20.10 -1.94 10.32
N GLY A 221 -19.11 -1.17 10.73
CA GLY A 221 -18.09 -0.63 9.87
C GLY A 221 -17.28 -1.64 9.10
N VAL A 222 -16.69 -2.57 9.84
CA VAL A 222 -15.95 -3.70 9.27
C VAL A 222 -16.86 -4.51 8.34
N ALA A 223 -18.12 -4.73 8.69
CA ALA A 223 -19.07 -5.41 7.80
C ALA A 223 -19.30 -4.62 6.50
N SER A 224 -19.48 -3.30 6.58
CA SER A 224 -19.62 -2.43 5.40
C SER A 224 -18.37 -2.48 4.51
N LEU A 225 -17.18 -2.48 5.11
CA LEU A 225 -15.91 -2.58 4.39
C LEU A 225 -15.85 -3.88 3.55
N PHE A 226 -16.26 -5.01 4.11
CA PHE A 226 -16.32 -6.27 3.37
C PHE A 226 -17.39 -6.24 2.26
N CYS A 227 -18.55 -5.63 2.51
CA CYS A 227 -19.56 -5.44 1.48
C CYS A 227 -19.04 -4.57 0.32
N ASP A 228 -18.27 -3.51 0.62
CA ASP A 228 -17.68 -2.65 -0.40
C ASP A 228 -16.60 -3.39 -1.22
N LEU A 229 -15.77 -4.23 -0.58
CA LEU A 229 -14.80 -5.07 -1.29
C LEU A 229 -15.50 -6.06 -2.23
N GLN A 230 -16.63 -6.62 -1.82
CA GLN A 230 -17.42 -7.54 -2.66
C GLN A 230 -18.13 -6.86 -3.86
N LYS A 231 -18.23 -5.52 -3.86
CA LYS A 231 -18.72 -4.77 -5.03
C LYS A 231 -17.68 -4.68 -6.13
N LEU A 232 -16.40 -4.81 -5.81
CA LEU A 232 -15.30 -4.83 -6.78
C LEU A 232 -15.27 -6.18 -7.52
N ARG A 233 -16.12 -6.30 -8.55
CA ARG A 233 -16.37 -7.54 -9.28
C ARG A 233 -15.64 -7.60 -10.60
N ASN A 234 -15.19 -8.80 -10.98
CA ASN A 234 -14.54 -9.07 -12.26
C ASN A 234 -15.00 -10.43 -12.82
N LYS A 235 -15.01 -10.55 -14.15
CA LYS A 235 -15.30 -11.81 -14.86
C LYS A 235 -14.09 -12.75 -14.92
N CYS A 236 -12.90 -12.22 -14.71
CA CYS A 236 -11.65 -12.97 -14.67
C CYS A 236 -11.21 -13.18 -13.22
N ALA A 237 -10.67 -14.35 -12.91
CA ALA A 237 -9.97 -14.59 -11.65
C ALA A 237 -8.47 -14.37 -11.82
N GLY A 238 -7.85 -13.65 -10.90
CA GLY A 238 -6.43 -13.36 -11.04
C GLY A 238 -5.88 -12.36 -10.04
N VAL A 239 -4.64 -11.96 -10.32
CA VAL A 239 -3.94 -10.88 -9.60
C VAL A 239 -3.94 -9.64 -10.49
N VAL A 240 -4.07 -8.45 -9.92
CA VAL A 240 -3.99 -7.19 -10.69
C VAL A 240 -2.64 -7.13 -11.40
N SER A 241 -2.68 -7.03 -12.73
CA SER A 241 -1.47 -7.04 -13.56
C SER A 241 -0.69 -5.73 -13.40
N PRO A 242 0.64 -5.76 -13.29
CA PRO A 242 1.51 -4.59 -13.41
C PRO A 242 1.41 -3.88 -14.77
N ARG A 243 0.76 -4.51 -15.77
CA ARG A 243 0.53 -3.92 -17.10
C ARG A 243 -0.58 -2.87 -17.11
N ASN A 244 -1.32 -2.72 -16.01
CA ASN A 244 -2.32 -1.68 -15.91
C ASN A 244 -1.68 -0.31 -15.70
N THR A 245 -2.29 0.70 -16.32
CA THR A 245 -1.92 2.10 -16.16
C THR A 245 -3.00 2.85 -15.38
N VAL A 246 -2.65 4.02 -14.85
CA VAL A 246 -3.62 4.94 -14.23
C VAL A 246 -4.75 5.30 -15.20
N PHE A 247 -4.46 5.36 -16.49
CA PHE A 247 -5.47 5.62 -17.52
C PHE A 247 -6.48 4.48 -17.64
N ASP A 248 -6.05 3.23 -17.57
CA ASP A 248 -6.95 2.07 -17.58
C ASP A 248 -7.92 2.12 -16.39
N PHE A 249 -7.43 2.43 -15.19
CA PHE A 249 -8.26 2.53 -14.00
C PHE A 249 -9.29 3.66 -14.07
N LYS A 250 -8.92 4.81 -14.67
CA LYS A 250 -9.87 5.90 -14.91
C LYS A 250 -11.00 5.52 -15.87
N GLN A 251 -10.81 4.50 -16.70
CA GLN A 251 -11.82 3.95 -17.60
C GLN A 251 -12.56 2.75 -17.01
N ASP A 252 -12.34 2.43 -15.73
CA ASP A 252 -12.88 1.24 -15.06
C ASP A 252 -12.46 -0.07 -15.76
N VAL A 253 -11.25 -0.06 -16.34
CA VAL A 253 -10.64 -1.24 -16.98
C VAL A 253 -9.54 -1.77 -16.07
N VAL A 254 -9.64 -3.04 -15.70
CA VAL A 254 -8.60 -3.74 -14.94
C VAL A 254 -8.24 -5.06 -15.61
N ARG A 255 -6.96 -5.21 -15.98
CA ARG A 255 -6.39 -6.43 -16.53
C ARG A 255 -5.84 -7.28 -15.39
N LEU A 256 -6.25 -8.53 -15.35
CA LEU A 256 -5.78 -9.49 -14.36
C LEU A 256 -4.82 -10.49 -15.02
N GLU A 257 -3.86 -10.98 -14.25
CA GLU A 257 -2.99 -12.08 -14.60
C GLU A 257 -3.47 -13.37 -13.94
N LYS A 258 -3.16 -14.51 -14.58
CA LYS A 258 -3.60 -15.82 -14.06
C LYS A 258 -3.10 -16.05 -12.64
N VAL A 259 -3.96 -16.63 -11.80
CA VAL A 259 -3.63 -16.97 -10.41
C VAL A 259 -2.34 -17.80 -10.36
N PRO A 260 -1.32 -17.38 -9.58
CA PRO A 260 -0.05 -18.09 -9.51
C PRO A 260 -0.20 -19.42 -8.78
N LEU A 261 0.50 -20.45 -9.24
CA LEU A 261 0.61 -21.71 -8.51
C LEU A 261 1.56 -21.57 -7.33
N SER A 262 1.27 -22.22 -6.19
CA SER A 262 2.04 -22.10 -4.95
C SER A 262 3.54 -22.40 -5.08
N ARG A 263 3.95 -23.22 -6.05
CA ARG A 263 5.38 -23.54 -6.33
C ARG A 263 6.04 -22.61 -7.36
N SER A 264 5.25 -21.80 -8.09
CA SER A 264 5.75 -20.92 -9.16
C SER A 264 6.33 -19.60 -8.64
N ARG A 265 6.04 -19.22 -7.38
CA ARG A 265 6.64 -18.04 -6.74
C ARG A 265 8.17 -18.08 -6.73
N SER A 266 8.78 -19.26 -6.70
CA SER A 266 10.24 -19.43 -6.78
C SER A 266 10.81 -19.20 -8.20
N SER A 267 10.00 -19.35 -9.25
CA SER A 267 10.45 -19.19 -10.64
C SER A 267 10.32 -17.76 -11.16
N ALA A 268 9.39 -16.96 -10.61
CA ALA A 268 9.28 -15.53 -10.94
C ALA A 268 10.46 -14.69 -10.43
N ALA A 269 11.31 -15.27 -9.56
CA ALA A 269 12.54 -14.64 -9.08
C ALA A 269 13.69 -14.68 -10.11
N MET A 270 13.55 -15.39 -11.24
CA MET A 270 14.58 -15.54 -12.26
C MET A 270 14.12 -15.01 -13.62
N GLY A 271 13.99 -13.68 -13.75
CA GLY A 271 13.97 -12.97 -15.04
C GLY A 271 12.90 -13.36 -16.07
N GLY A 272 11.85 -14.10 -15.68
CA GLY A 272 10.82 -14.60 -16.58
C GLY A 272 9.87 -13.51 -17.07
N ALA A 273 9.39 -13.64 -18.30
CA ALA A 273 8.32 -12.82 -18.84
C ALA A 273 7.11 -12.76 -17.89
N LEU A 274 6.44 -11.61 -17.85
CA LEU A 274 5.21 -11.42 -17.06
C LEU A 274 4.20 -12.53 -17.37
N PRO A 275 3.47 -13.05 -16.35
CA PRO A 275 2.42 -14.03 -16.55
C PRO A 275 1.42 -13.65 -17.65
N SER A 276 0.76 -14.67 -18.20
CA SER A 276 -0.34 -14.44 -19.15
C SER A 276 -1.52 -13.76 -18.46
N LEU A 277 -2.24 -12.94 -19.23
CA LEU A 277 -3.48 -12.34 -18.77
C LEU A 277 -4.53 -13.43 -18.52
N ALA A 278 -5.40 -13.18 -17.54
CA ALA A 278 -6.50 -14.04 -17.18
C ALA A 278 -7.68 -13.84 -18.12
N ASP A 279 -8.24 -14.96 -18.56
CA ASP A 279 -9.43 -15.01 -19.39
C ASP A 279 -10.69 -14.99 -18.49
N ALA A 280 -11.82 -14.56 -19.05
CA ALA A 280 -13.09 -14.65 -18.34
C ALA A 280 -13.46 -16.13 -18.18
N MET A 281 -13.81 -16.54 -16.96
CA MET A 281 -14.09 -17.92 -16.65
C MET A 281 -15.04 -18.03 -15.47
N SER A 282 -15.68 -19.18 -15.31
CA SER A 282 -16.48 -19.47 -14.12
C SER A 282 -15.63 -19.96 -12.95
N THR A 283 -16.20 -20.04 -11.74
CA THR A 283 -15.52 -20.65 -10.58
C THR A 283 -15.16 -22.12 -10.85
N ARG A 284 -16.05 -22.88 -11.50
CA ARG A 284 -15.78 -24.26 -11.89
C ARG A 284 -14.61 -24.34 -12.86
N GLU A 285 -14.60 -23.52 -13.90
CA GLU A 285 -13.54 -23.48 -14.90
C GLU A 285 -12.19 -23.09 -14.30
N LEU A 286 -12.17 -22.12 -13.39
CA LEU A 286 -10.98 -21.74 -12.63
C LEU A 286 -10.40 -22.91 -11.85
N LEU A 287 -11.24 -23.66 -11.12
CA LEU A 287 -10.78 -24.79 -10.32
C LEU A 287 -10.19 -25.90 -11.20
N HIS A 288 -10.82 -26.20 -12.33
CA HIS A 288 -10.28 -27.17 -13.30
C HIS A 288 -8.97 -26.69 -13.91
N ASP A 289 -8.87 -25.42 -14.29
CA ASP A 289 -7.63 -24.84 -14.82
C ASP A 289 -6.49 -24.90 -13.78
N LEU A 290 -6.76 -24.58 -12.51
CA LEU A 290 -5.79 -24.69 -11.43
C LEU A 290 -5.33 -26.14 -11.22
N VAL A 291 -6.26 -27.11 -11.22
CA VAL A 291 -5.93 -28.54 -11.09
C VAL A 291 -5.06 -28.99 -12.26
N LYS A 292 -5.45 -28.67 -13.49
CA LYS A 292 -4.69 -29.02 -14.70
C LYS A 292 -3.29 -28.42 -14.68
N ARG A 293 -3.16 -27.13 -14.36
CA ARG A 293 -1.87 -26.43 -14.27
C ARG A 293 -1.00 -26.99 -13.15
N GLN A 294 -1.59 -27.32 -11.99
CA GLN A 294 -0.86 -27.90 -10.86
C GLN A 294 -0.40 -29.33 -11.16
N ARG A 295 -1.25 -30.16 -11.77
CA ARG A 295 -0.92 -31.53 -12.20
C ARG A 295 0.28 -31.55 -13.15
N ASN A 296 0.30 -30.66 -14.14
CA ASN A 296 1.43 -30.51 -15.07
C ASN A 296 2.72 -30.05 -14.37
N ASN A 297 2.63 -29.43 -13.19
CA ASN A 297 3.76 -28.92 -12.42
C ASN A 297 4.25 -29.90 -11.34
N THR A 298 3.57 -31.04 -11.15
CA THR A 298 3.91 -32.02 -10.12
C THR A 298 4.17 -33.40 -10.72
N GLU A 299 5.44 -33.80 -10.78
CA GLU A 299 5.85 -35.17 -11.09
C GLU A 299 5.79 -36.04 -9.82
N THR A 300 4.60 -36.27 -9.27
CA THR A 300 4.41 -37.17 -8.11
C THR A 300 3.73 -38.46 -8.56
N PRO A 301 4.44 -39.60 -8.60
CA PRO A 301 3.87 -40.90 -8.93
C PRO A 301 2.67 -41.24 -8.02
N GLY A 302 1.59 -41.76 -8.60
CA GLY A 302 0.38 -42.14 -7.85
C GLY A 302 -0.60 -41.00 -7.51
N ALA A 303 -0.27 -39.75 -7.83
CA ALA A 303 -1.18 -38.61 -7.62
C ALA A 303 -2.37 -38.56 -8.59
N GLU A 304 -2.35 -39.36 -9.66
CA GLU A 304 -3.40 -39.43 -10.68
C GLU A 304 -4.79 -39.71 -10.08
N VAL A 305 -4.89 -40.66 -9.16
CA VAL A 305 -6.15 -40.98 -8.47
C VAL A 305 -6.65 -39.80 -7.65
N VAL A 306 -5.74 -39.01 -7.07
CA VAL A 306 -6.10 -37.81 -6.30
C VAL A 306 -6.65 -36.74 -7.23
N TRP A 307 -5.99 -36.48 -8.36
CA TRP A 307 -6.45 -35.48 -9.32
C TRP A 307 -7.83 -35.83 -9.89
N THR A 308 -8.07 -37.08 -10.27
CA THR A 308 -9.40 -37.52 -10.74
C THR A 308 -10.48 -37.34 -9.66
N ARG A 309 -10.17 -37.59 -8.39
CA ARG A 309 -11.11 -37.36 -7.29
C ARG A 309 -11.41 -35.88 -7.10
N VAL A 310 -10.40 -35.01 -7.22
CA VAL A 310 -10.59 -33.55 -7.11
C VAL A 310 -11.46 -33.04 -8.27
N GLU A 311 -11.21 -33.47 -9.50
CA GLU A 311 -12.05 -33.11 -10.66
C GLU A 311 -13.51 -33.57 -10.46
N ALA A 312 -13.73 -34.81 -9.99
CA ALA A 312 -15.07 -35.31 -9.68
C ALA A 312 -15.76 -34.52 -8.55
N MET A 313 -15.01 -34.06 -7.54
CA MET A 313 -15.53 -33.19 -6.49
C MET A 313 -15.95 -31.83 -7.04
N ILE A 314 -15.17 -31.24 -7.96
CA ILE A 314 -15.51 -29.96 -8.59
C ILE A 314 -16.83 -30.08 -9.34
N GLU A 315 -17.02 -31.13 -10.14
CA GLU A 315 -18.29 -31.35 -10.84
C GLU A 315 -19.45 -31.56 -9.87
N ALA A 316 -19.28 -32.38 -8.83
CA ALA A 316 -20.33 -32.59 -7.83
C ALA A 316 -20.71 -31.30 -7.08
N LEU A 317 -19.76 -30.39 -6.83
CA LEU A 317 -20.03 -29.08 -6.23
C LEU A 317 -20.79 -28.16 -7.19
N SER A 318 -20.44 -28.21 -8.48
CA SER A 318 -21.13 -27.45 -9.53
C SER A 318 -22.57 -27.92 -9.73
N GLU A 319 -22.79 -29.24 -9.82
CA GLU A 319 -24.12 -29.84 -9.98
C GLU A 319 -25.04 -29.53 -8.80
N ARG A 320 -24.48 -29.39 -7.59
CA ARG A 320 -25.20 -29.01 -6.36
C ARG A 320 -25.42 -27.50 -6.23
N GLY A 321 -24.91 -26.69 -7.16
CA GLY A 321 -25.02 -25.23 -7.12
C GLY A 321 -24.20 -24.56 -6.02
N VAL A 322 -23.19 -25.26 -5.46
CA VAL A 322 -22.29 -24.68 -4.43
C VAL A 322 -21.28 -23.72 -5.05
N ILE A 323 -20.87 -23.98 -6.29
CA ILE A 323 -20.00 -23.11 -7.10
C ILE A 323 -20.72 -22.72 -8.39
N PRO A 324 -21.71 -21.81 -8.34
CA PRO A 324 -22.49 -21.45 -9.51
C PRO A 324 -21.61 -20.75 -10.57
N ASP A 325 -21.84 -21.05 -11.84
CA ASP A 325 -21.10 -20.44 -12.95
C ASP A 325 -21.46 -18.97 -13.20
N SER A 326 -22.57 -18.49 -12.63
CA SER A 326 -23.10 -17.14 -12.83
C SER A 326 -22.48 -16.08 -11.91
N GLU A 327 -21.74 -16.49 -10.87
CA GLU A 327 -21.19 -15.55 -9.91
C GLU A 327 -19.86 -14.96 -10.40
N PRO A 328 -19.68 -13.63 -10.34
CA PRO A 328 -18.41 -12.99 -10.67
C PRO A 328 -17.40 -13.19 -9.53
N PHE A 329 -16.12 -13.08 -9.86
CA PHE A 329 -15.07 -12.96 -8.87
C PHE A 329 -15.11 -11.58 -8.22
N PHE A 330 -14.68 -11.49 -6.97
CA PHE A 330 -14.53 -10.22 -6.27
C PHE A 330 -13.14 -10.11 -5.64
N LEU A 331 -12.72 -8.87 -5.38
CA LEU A 331 -11.43 -8.64 -4.73
C LEU A 331 -11.44 -9.19 -3.30
N GLN A 332 -10.48 -10.05 -3.00
CA GLN A 332 -10.28 -10.59 -1.66
C GLN A 332 -8.87 -10.29 -1.15
N ARG A 333 -8.78 -9.74 0.06
CA ARG A 333 -7.52 -9.64 0.80
C ARG A 333 -7.45 -10.78 1.82
N SER A 334 -6.55 -11.74 1.62
CA SER A 334 -6.46 -12.95 2.44
C SER A 334 -6.04 -12.72 3.90
N ARG A 335 -5.52 -11.52 4.23
CA ARG A 335 -5.06 -11.11 5.57
C ARG A 335 -5.43 -9.65 5.84
N LEU A 336 -6.73 -9.36 5.87
CA LEU A 336 -7.21 -8.08 6.40
C LEU A 336 -7.39 -8.22 7.91
N ASP A 337 -6.31 -7.94 8.64
CA ASP A 337 -6.32 -7.94 10.11
C ASP A 337 -6.72 -6.58 10.68
N ALA A 338 -7.17 -6.56 11.93
CA ALA A 338 -7.57 -5.35 12.65
C ALA A 338 -6.44 -4.30 12.81
N ASP A 339 -5.18 -4.68 12.59
CA ASP A 339 -4.06 -3.74 12.55
C ASP A 339 -4.10 -2.82 11.33
N HIS A 340 -4.71 -3.28 10.23
CA HIS A 340 -4.75 -2.55 8.97
C HIS A 340 -6.06 -1.77 8.78
N ILE A 341 -6.94 -1.74 9.77
CA ILE A 341 -8.19 -1.00 9.76
C ILE A 341 -8.02 0.18 10.68
N LEU A 342 -8.08 1.39 10.13
CA LEU A 342 -7.92 2.64 10.86
C LEU A 342 -9.27 3.22 11.23
N VAL A 343 -9.33 3.69 12.47
CA VAL A 343 -10.54 4.19 13.11
C VAL A 343 -10.24 5.39 14.01
N SER A 344 -11.19 6.31 14.11
CA SER A 344 -11.19 7.45 15.02
C SER A 344 -12.47 7.41 15.87
N VAL A 345 -12.36 7.67 17.17
CA VAL A 345 -13.54 7.78 18.05
C VAL A 345 -14.10 9.18 17.89
N VAL A 346 -15.36 9.29 17.48
CA VAL A 346 -16.01 10.60 17.27
C VAL A 346 -16.83 11.00 18.49
N ASP A 347 -17.57 10.04 19.07
CA ASP A 347 -18.39 10.27 20.26
C ASP A 347 -18.58 8.96 21.07
N ASP A 348 -19.39 9.03 22.13
CA ASP A 348 -19.67 7.91 23.03
C ASP A 348 -20.38 6.72 22.34
N ALA A 349 -20.94 6.91 21.14
CA ALA A 349 -21.65 5.88 20.39
C ALA A 349 -20.96 5.49 19.07
N ASN A 350 -20.16 6.39 18.49
CA ASN A 350 -19.71 6.34 17.11
C ASN A 350 -18.19 6.35 16.95
N VAL A 351 -17.76 5.58 15.96
CA VAL A 351 -16.37 5.48 15.52
C VAL A 351 -16.38 5.68 14.00
N MET A 352 -15.61 6.64 13.50
CA MET A 352 -15.53 7.02 12.07
C MET A 352 -14.09 6.93 11.53
N ASN A 353 -13.88 7.41 10.30
CA ASN A 353 -12.59 7.52 9.66
C ASN A 353 -11.69 8.58 10.28
N GLY A 354 -10.38 8.38 10.22
CA GLY A 354 -9.44 9.43 10.59
C GLY A 354 -9.49 10.67 9.68
N ASP A 355 -10.03 10.56 8.46
CA ASP A 355 -10.06 11.64 7.47
C ASP A 355 -11.17 12.68 7.74
N ASP A 356 -12.19 12.34 8.54
CA ASP A 356 -13.36 13.19 8.81
C ASP A 356 -13.25 14.04 10.07
N VAL A 357 -12.06 14.16 10.66
CA VAL A 357 -11.85 15.09 11.77
C VAL A 357 -11.42 16.45 11.21
N ASP A 358 -12.40 17.21 10.74
CA ASP A 358 -12.28 18.66 10.61
C ASP A 358 -11.99 19.23 12.02
N TYR A 359 -10.71 19.56 12.25
CA TYR A 359 -10.28 20.45 13.33
C TYR A 359 -10.04 21.86 12.79
#